data_AF-A0A2M6WVT7-F1
#
_entry.id   AF-A0A2M6WVT7-F1
#
_cell.length_a   1.000
_cell.length_b   1.000
_cell.length_c   1.000
_cell.angle_alpha   90.00
_cell.angle_beta   90.00
_cell.angle_gamma   90.00
#
_symmetry.space_group_name_H-M   'P 1'
#
loop_
_entity.id
_entity.type
_entity.pdbx_description
1 polymer ?
#
loop_
_entity_poly.entity_id
_entity_poly.type
_entity_poly.pdbx_seq_one_letter_code
_entity_poly.pdbx_strand_id
1 'polypeptide(L)'
;MKIKTKQINIFEKRMFVALVCAILTLLAFYGYFISKSIVNVIVREEVGNDIVFINSAISGLETEYISHKNVINMEFAKSNDFVSLTNKEFVTRKSLATTLDAVN
;
A
#
# COMPACT_ATOMS: atom_id res chain seq x y z
N MET A 1 25.49 63.77 27.95
CA MET A 1 26.07 62.73 27.08
C MET A 1 25.96 61.30 27.65
N LYS A 2 24.80 60.89 28.22
CA LYS A 2 24.63 59.52 28.80
C LYS A 2 23.57 58.67 28.09
N ILE A 3 22.83 59.26 27.16
CA ILE A 3 21.68 58.63 26.51
C ILE A 3 22.15 57.66 25.40
N LYS A 4 23.21 58.05 24.66
CA LYS A 4 23.75 57.23 23.56
C LYS A 4 24.41 55.94 24.05
N THR A 5 25.16 55.99 25.16
CA THR A 5 25.81 54.80 25.74
C THR A 5 24.81 53.80 26.33
N LYS A 6 23.69 54.28 26.89
CA LYS A 6 22.62 53.41 27.42
C LYS A 6 21.81 52.71 26.31
N GLN A 7 21.57 53.41 25.20
CA GLN A 7 20.88 52.87 24.01
C GLN A 7 21.67 51.75 23.32
N ILE A 8 23.00 51.93 23.16
CA ILE A 8 23.88 50.93 22.53
C ILE A 8 23.83 49.60 23.29
N ASN A 9 23.93 49.64 24.62
CA ASN A 9 23.95 48.45 25.46
C ASN A 9 22.63 47.66 25.43
N ILE A 10 21.49 48.35 25.25
CA ILE A 10 20.17 47.70 25.11
C ILE A 10 20.04 47.02 23.74
N PHE A 11 20.56 47.66 22.68
CA PHE A 11 20.51 47.11 21.33
C PHE A 11 21.38 45.85 21.20
N GLU A 12 22.61 45.88 21.72
CA GLU A 12 23.52 44.74 21.75
C GLU A 12 22.92 43.55 22.51
N LYS A 13 22.34 43.79 23.69
CA LYS A 13 21.69 42.74 24.48
C LYS A 13 20.49 42.13 23.74
N ARG A 14 19.70 42.94 23.05
CA ARG A 14 18.55 42.46 22.27
C ARG A 14 18.99 41.64 21.06
N MET A 15 20.06 42.07 20.38
CA MET A 15 20.62 41.36 19.22
C MET A 15 21.25 40.02 19.64
N PHE A 16 21.92 39.99 20.80
CA PHE A 16 22.45 38.75 21.38
C PHE A 16 21.33 37.76 21.72
N VAL A 17 20.26 38.21 22.39
CA VAL A 17 19.10 37.35 22.68
C VAL A 17 18.43 36.85 21.40
N ALA A 18 18.30 37.71 20.38
CA ALA A 18 17.76 37.30 19.09
C ALA A 18 18.61 36.21 18.42
N LEU A 19 19.94 36.32 18.48
CA LEU A 19 20.86 35.29 17.97
C LEU A 19 20.72 33.96 18.70
N VAL A 20 20.64 34.00 20.04
CA VAL A 20 20.43 32.80 20.85
C VAL A 20 19.09 32.13 20.51
N CYS A 21 18.01 32.91 20.40
CA CYS A 21 16.72 32.39 19.98
C CYS A 21 16.77 31.79 18.55
N ALA A 22 17.48 32.43 17.63
CA ALA A 22 17.63 31.92 16.27
C ALA A 22 18.38 30.58 16.23
N ILE A 23 19.46 30.44 17.02
CA ILE A 23 20.22 29.19 17.15
C ILE A 23 19.34 28.08 17.74
N LEU A 24 18.60 28.37 18.81
CA LEU A 24 17.68 27.40 19.42
C LEU A 24 16.58 26.96 18.45
N THR A 25 16.04 27.91 17.69
CA THR A 25 15.05 27.63 16.65
C THR A 25 15.63 26.74 15.56
N LEU A 26 16.85 27.01 15.10
CA LEU A 26 17.56 26.18 14.14
C LEU A 26 17.79 24.75 14.67
N LEU A 27 18.20 24.61 15.93
CA LEU A 27 18.39 23.31 16.59
C LEU A 27 17.09 22.51 16.69
N ALA A 28 16.00 23.17 17.08
CA ALA A 28 14.67 22.55 17.14
C ALA A 28 14.21 22.08 15.75
N PHE A 29 14.37 22.93 14.72
CA PHE A 29 14.08 22.54 13.35
C PHE A 29 14.97 21.41 12.88
N TYR A 30 16.28 21.45 13.14
CA TYR A 30 17.21 20.40 12.75
C TYR A 30 16.79 19.03 13.34
N GLY A 31 16.49 18.98 14.64
CA GLY A 31 16.00 17.75 15.28
C GLY A 31 14.66 17.29 14.71
N TYR A 32 13.73 18.20 14.45
CA TYR A 32 12.42 17.90 13.86
C TYR A 32 12.55 17.38 12.42
N PHE A 33 13.36 18.03 11.58
CA PHE A 33 13.61 17.62 10.20
C PHE A 33 14.31 16.27 10.13
N ILE A 34 15.29 15.99 10.99
CA ILE A 34 15.91 14.67 11.10
C ILE A 34 14.88 13.61 11.48
N SER A 35 14.09 13.87 12.53
CA SER A 35 13.07 12.91 13.00
C SER A 35 12.06 12.62 11.89
N LYS A 36 11.56 13.65 11.20
CA LYS A 36 10.66 13.49 10.05
C LYS A 36 11.31 12.75 8.88
N SER A 37 12.58 13.06 8.57
CA SER A 37 13.32 12.42 7.49
C SER A 37 13.52 10.93 7.75
N ILE A 38 13.93 10.58 8.97
CA ILE A 38 14.13 9.19 9.41
C ILE A 38 12.80 8.42 9.39
N VAL A 39 11.73 8.97 9.97
CA VAL A 39 10.41 8.30 10.00
C VAL A 39 9.87 8.09 8.58
N ASN A 40 10.06 9.05 7.67
CA ASN A 40 9.62 8.89 6.29
C ASN A 40 10.37 7.77 5.54
N VAL A 41 11.64 7.52 5.88
CA VAL A 41 12.42 6.40 5.32
C VAL A 41 11.95 5.07 5.91
N ILE A 42 11.74 5.00 7.23
CA ILE A 42 11.31 3.76 7.92
C ILE A 42 9.92 3.32 7.47
N VAL A 43 8.96 4.23 7.37
CA VAL A 43 7.59 3.91 6.92
C VAL A 43 7.61 3.35 5.49
N ARG A 44 8.50 3.85 4.63
CA ARG A 44 8.66 3.34 3.27
C ARG A 44 9.27 1.94 3.24
N GLU A 45 10.14 1.62 4.20
CA GLU A 45 10.73 0.29 4.35
C GLU A 45 9.70 -0.73 4.87
N GLU A 46 8.89 -0.37 5.86
CA GLU A 46 7.81 -1.22 6.37
C GLU A 46 6.78 -1.55 5.28
N VAL A 47 6.32 -0.54 4.53
CA VAL A 47 5.40 -0.75 3.39
C VAL A 47 6.05 -1.62 2.31
N GLY A 48 7.36 -1.48 2.08
CA GLY A 48 8.10 -2.33 1.14
C GLY A 48 8.11 -3.80 1.56
N ASN A 49 8.36 -4.08 2.84
CA ASN A 49 8.36 -5.44 3.38
C ASN A 49 6.97 -6.07 3.35
N ASP A 50 5.91 -5.31 3.67
CA ASP A 50 4.54 -5.79 3.60
C ASP A 50 4.13 -6.18 2.18
N ILE A 51 4.53 -5.40 1.17
CA ILE A 51 4.29 -5.72 -0.24
C ILE A 51 5.00 -7.03 -0.63
N VAL A 52 6.24 -7.25 -0.19
CA VAL A 52 6.99 -8.48 -0.45
C VAL A 52 6.31 -9.68 0.21
N PHE A 53 5.86 -9.54 1.45
CA PHE A 53 5.15 -10.59 2.18
C PHE A 53 3.83 -10.98 1.48
N ILE A 54 3.01 -10.00 1.12
CA ILE A 54 1.74 -10.24 0.44
C ILE A 54 1.96 -10.91 -0.93
N ASN A 55 2.96 -10.46 -1.71
CA ASN A 55 3.28 -11.08 -2.99
C ASN A 55 3.74 -12.54 -2.82
N SER A 56 4.56 -12.83 -1.80
CA SER A 56 4.96 -14.20 -1.50
C SER A 56 3.77 -15.09 -1.13
N ALA A 57 2.80 -14.55 -0.37
CA ALA A 57 1.57 -15.27 -0.03
C ALA A 57 0.71 -15.53 -1.28
N ILE A 58 0.56 -14.55 -2.18
CA ILE A 58 -0.15 -14.70 -3.45
C ILE A 58 0.52 -15.77 -4.32
N SER A 59 1.84 -15.72 -4.51
CA SER A 59 2.56 -16.73 -5.30
C SER A 59 2.42 -18.14 -4.73
N GLY A 60 2.37 -18.29 -3.40
CA GLY A 60 2.07 -19.55 -2.74
C GLY A 60 0.68 -20.07 -3.11
N LEU A 61 -0.34 -19.22 -2.99
CA LEU A 61 -1.73 -19.54 -3.33
C LEU A 61 -1.91 -19.84 -4.83
N GLU A 62 -1.23 -19.12 -5.72
CA GLU A 62 -1.25 -19.39 -7.15
C GLU A 62 -0.65 -20.76 -7.48
N THR A 63 0.44 -21.12 -6.81
CA THR A 63 1.07 -22.44 -6.97
C THR A 63 0.14 -23.54 -6.50
N GLU A 64 -0.52 -23.36 -5.35
CA GLU A 64 -1.52 -24.29 -4.81
C GLU A 64 -2.71 -24.44 -5.77
N TYR A 65 -3.26 -23.33 -6.26
CA TYR A 65 -4.34 -23.33 -7.24
C TYR A 65 -3.95 -24.07 -8.53
N ILE A 66 -2.75 -23.83 -9.07
CA ILE A 66 -2.25 -24.53 -10.25
C ILE A 66 -2.10 -26.02 -9.98
N SER A 67 -1.63 -26.40 -8.79
CA SER A 67 -1.53 -27.80 -8.37
C SER A 67 -2.91 -28.48 -8.35
N HIS A 68 -3.90 -27.89 -7.68
CA HIS A 68 -5.26 -28.42 -7.66
C HIS A 68 -5.92 -28.45 -9.04
N LYS A 69 -5.69 -27.42 -9.87
CA LYS A 69 -6.20 -27.39 -11.24
C LYS A 69 -5.58 -28.49 -12.11
N ASN A 70 -4.28 -28.76 -11.96
CA ASN A 70 -3.60 -29.80 -12.72
C ASN A 70 -4.02 -31.22 -12.31
N VAL A 71 -4.53 -31.40 -11.09
CA VAL A 71 -5.17 -32.65 -10.66
C VAL A 71 -6.46 -32.92 -11.45
N ILE A 72 -7.17 -31.88 -11.91
CA ILE A 72 -8.34 -32.02 -12.77
C ILE A 72 -7.87 -32.20 -14.22
N ASN A 73 -7.30 -33.37 -14.51
CA ASN A 73 -6.83 -33.74 -15.84
C ASN A 73 -7.61 -34.94 -16.40
N MET A 74 -7.41 -35.23 -17.68
CA MET A 74 -8.11 -36.34 -18.37
C MET A 74 -7.77 -37.70 -17.76
N GLU A 75 -6.60 -37.83 -17.12
CA GLU A 75 -6.16 -39.05 -16.44
C GLU A 75 -6.92 -39.25 -15.12
N PHE A 76 -7.14 -38.18 -14.35
CA PHE A 76 -8.01 -38.15 -13.18
C PHE A 76 -9.47 -38.44 -13.56
N ALA A 77 -9.96 -37.93 -14.69
CA ALA A 77 -11.30 -38.26 -15.17
C ALA A 77 -11.41 -39.77 -15.51
N LYS A 78 -10.41 -40.33 -16.19
CA LYS A 78 -10.38 -41.76 -16.51
C LYS A 78 -10.24 -42.65 -15.28
N SER A 79 -9.51 -42.21 -14.25
CA SER A 79 -9.34 -42.98 -13.01
C SER A 79 -10.56 -42.96 -12.08
N ASN A 80 -11.47 -42.00 -12.26
CA ASN A 80 -12.74 -41.90 -11.54
C ASN A 80 -13.93 -42.43 -12.37
N ASP A 81 -13.66 -43.33 -13.33
CA ASP A 81 -14.67 -43.97 -14.19
C ASP A 81 -15.52 -42.99 -15.04
N PHE A 82 -15.04 -41.75 -15.25
CA PHE A 82 -15.74 -40.83 -16.15
C PHE A 82 -15.59 -41.30 -17.60
N VAL A 83 -16.72 -41.53 -18.25
CA VAL A 83 -16.81 -41.91 -19.66
C VAL A 83 -16.81 -40.69 -20.58
N SER A 84 -16.04 -40.77 -21.67
CA SER A 84 -16.00 -39.73 -22.69
C SER A 84 -17.33 -39.70 -23.46
N LEU A 85 -18.03 -38.56 -23.42
CA LEU A 85 -19.32 -38.38 -24.10
C LEU A 85 -19.12 -38.18 -25.61
N THR A 86 -19.57 -39.12 -26.43
CA THR A 86 -19.55 -39.05 -27.91
C THR A 86 -20.55 -38.03 -28.46
N ASN A 87 -21.65 -37.76 -27.73
CA ASN A 87 -22.62 -36.72 -28.06
C ASN A 87 -22.69 -35.71 -26.91
N LYS A 88 -22.26 -34.47 -27.17
CA LYS A 88 -22.33 -33.36 -26.21
C LYS A 88 -23.72 -32.73 -26.30
N GLU A 89 -24.61 -33.09 -25.38
CA GLU A 89 -25.84 -32.31 -25.17
C GLU A 89 -25.53 -31.11 -24.28
N PHE A 90 -25.61 -29.91 -24.85
CA PHE A 90 -25.53 -28.67 -24.11
C PHE A 90 -26.93 -28.28 -23.65
N VAL A 91 -27.16 -28.26 -22.34
CA VAL A 91 -28.42 -27.79 -21.78
C VAL A 91 -28.37 -26.26 -21.71
N THR A 92 -28.93 -25.61 -22.72
CA THR A 92 -29.14 -24.16 -22.69
C THR A 92 -30.30 -23.87 -21.74
N ARG A 93 -30.06 -23.13 -20.65
CA ARG A 93 -31.16 -22.54 -19.88
C ARG A 93 -31.87 -21.54 -20.78
N LYS A 94 -33.11 -21.85 -21.18
CA LYS A 94 -34.01 -20.90 -21.82
C LYS A 94 -34.17 -19.73 -20.86
N SER A 95 -33.52 -18.61 -21.17
CA SER A 95 -33.73 -17.34 -20.48
C SER A 95 -35.24 -17.06 -20.42
N LEU A 96 -35.77 -16.88 -19.21
CA LEU A 96 -37.17 -16.51 -18.93
C LEU A 96 -37.51 -15.08 -19.42
N ALA A 97 -36.77 -14.52 -20.37
CA ALA A 97 -37.00 -13.18 -20.90
C ALA A 97 -37.96 -13.14 -22.10
N THR A 98 -38.26 -14.26 -22.76
CA THR A 98 -39.09 -14.26 -23.99
C THR A 98 -40.60 -14.32 -23.73
N THR A 99 -41.06 -14.44 -22.48
CA THR A 99 -42.51 -14.50 -22.18
C THR A 99 -43.14 -13.14 -21.86
N LEU A 100 -42.40 -12.03 -21.98
CA LEU A 100 -42.95 -10.67 -21.78
C LEU A 100 -43.34 -9.95 -23.07
N ASP A 101 -42.98 -10.47 -24.25
CA ASP A 101 -43.29 -9.84 -25.55
C ASP A 101 -44.52 -10.45 -26.26
N ALA A 102 -45.27 -11.34 -25.60
CA ALA A 102 -46.47 -11.97 -26.16
C ALA A 102 -47.79 -11.42 -25.56
N VAL A 103 -47.74 -10.26 -24.91
CA VAL A 103 -48.92 -9.49 -24.50
C VAL A 103 -48.74 -8.04 -24.95
N ASN A 104 -48.92 -7.81 -26.24
CA ASN A 104 -49.41 -6.54 -26.77
C ASN A 104 -50.06 -6.77 -28.14
#